data_AF-A0A7C4Z7M9-F1
#
_entry.id   AF-A0A7C4Z7M9-F1
#
_cell.length_a   1.000
_cell.length_b   1.000
_cell.length_c   1.000
_cell.angle_alpha   90.00
_cell.angle_beta   90.00
_cell.angle_gamma   90.00
#
_symmetry.space_group_name_H-M   'P 1'
#
loop_
_entity.id
_entity.type
_entity.pdbx_description
1 polymer ?
#
loop_
_entity_poly.entity_id
_entity_poly.type
_entity_poly.pdbx_seq_one_letter_code
_entity_poly.pdbx_strand_id
1 'polypeptide(L)' 'MVHIEFNKDGSEFWVSAWGNKDTPTFIVVYDSVTLQEKARITGDWVRTPTGKFNVWNTANDIY' A
#
# COMPACT_ATOMS: atom_id res chain seq x y z
N MET A 1 -2.02 -9.59 4.72
CA MET A 1 -1.72 -8.14 4.60
C MET A 1 -0.27 -7.93 5.00
N VAL A 2 0.53 -7.20 4.21
CA VAL A 2 1.95 -6.98 4.47
C VAL A 2 2.38 -5.56 4.08
N HIS A 3 3.46 -5.09 4.71
CA HIS A 3 4.19 -3.86 4.43
C HIS A 3 3.31 -2.60 4.47
N ILE A 4 3.30 -1.89 5.60
CA ILE A 4 2.66 -0.57 5.69
C ILE A 4 3.66 0.45 5.13
N GLU A 5 3.22 1.30 4.21
CA GLU A 5 4.02 2.38 3.64
C GLU A 5 3.21 3.68 3.65
N PHE A 6 3.78 4.76 4.19
CA PHE A 6 3.13 6.07 4.16
C PHE A 6 3.33 6.79 2.83
N ASN A 7 2.38 7.65 2.47
CA ASN A 7 2.60 8.64 1.42
C ASN A 7 3.52 9.78 1.92
N LYS A 8 3.84 10.74 1.05
CA LYS A 8 4.83 11.79 1.36
C LYS A 8 4.42 12.71 2.52
N ASP A 9 3.13 13.02 2.63
CA ASP A 9 2.61 13.94 3.65
C ASP A 9 2.13 13.24 4.93
N GLY A 10 2.22 11.90 4.98
CA GLY A 10 1.79 11.09 6.11
C GLY A 10 0.27 11.00 6.30
N SER A 11 -0.53 11.55 5.38
CA SER A 11 -2.00 11.53 5.47
C SER A 11 -2.61 10.16 5.12
N GLU A 12 -1.83 9.28 4.47
CA GLU A 12 -2.27 7.97 4.04
C GLU A 12 -1.24 6.90 4.35
N PHE A 13 -1.72 5.70 4.68
CA PHE A 13 -0.88 4.50 4.69
C PHE A 13 -1.46 3.41 3.80
N TRP A 14 -0.55 2.70 3.13
CA TRP A 14 -0.85 1.77 2.06
C TRP A 14 -0.43 0.37 2.47
N VAL A 15 -1.30 -0.63 2.26
CA VAL A 15 -1.04 -2.01 2.68
C VAL A 15 -1.30 -2.99 1.54
N SER A 16 -0.35 -3.90 1.32
CA SER A 16 -0.48 -4.93 0.26
C SER A 16 -1.27 -6.13 0.77
N ALA A 17 -2.27 -6.55 0.01
CA ALA A 17 -2.86 -7.88 0.18
C ALA A 17 -2.01 -8.91 -0.57
N TRP A 18 -0.98 -9.41 0.09
CA TRP A 18 -0.17 -10.48 -0.47
C TRP A 18 -0.96 -11.80 -0.52
N GLY A 19 -0.89 -12.48 -1.67
CA GLY A 19 -1.59 -13.73 -1.95
C GLY A 19 -0.96 -14.47 -3.13
N ASN A 20 -1.66 -15.48 -3.67
CA ASN A 20 -1.16 -16.33 -4.76
C ASN A 20 -0.98 -15.57 -6.08
N LYS A 21 -0.06 -16.04 -6.94
CA LYS A 21 0.21 -15.43 -8.26
C LYS A 21 -0.97 -15.53 -9.22
N ASP A 22 -1.72 -16.62 -9.16
CA ASP A 22 -2.79 -16.92 -10.12
C ASP A 22 -4.11 -16.20 -9.79
N THR A 23 -4.25 -15.70 -8.57
CA THR A 23 -5.42 -14.93 -8.14
C THR A 23 -5.04 -13.45 -8.04
N PRO A 24 -5.70 -12.53 -8.78
CA PRO A 24 -5.54 -11.10 -8.56
C PRO A 24 -5.82 -10.72 -7.11
N THR A 25 -5.06 -9.76 -6.61
CA THR A 25 -5.15 -9.24 -5.24
C THR A 25 -5.29 -7.71 -5.30
N PHE A 26 -4.97 -7.00 -4.23
CA PHE A 26 -5.16 -5.56 -4.16
C PHE A 26 -4.15 -4.88 -3.22
N ILE A 27 -4.08 -3.55 -3.34
CA ILE A 27 -3.45 -2.67 -2.35
C ILE A 27 -4.56 -1.78 -1.80
N VAL A 28 -4.64 -1.64 -0.48
CA VAL A 28 -5.61 -0.75 0.17
C VAL A 28 -4.90 0.51 0.64
N VAL A 29 -5.55 1.65 0.45
CA VAL A 29 -5.14 2.97 0.95
C VAL A 29 -6.08 3.35 2.08
N TYR A 30 -5.52 3.65 3.24
CA TYR A 30 -6.26 4.09 4.41
C TYR A 30 -5.94 5.54 4.74
N ASP A 31 -6.91 6.21 5.35
CA ASP A 31 -6.70 7.47 6.04
C ASP A 31 -5.91 7.22 7.33
N SER A 32 -4.82 7.96 7.55
CA SER A 32 -3.93 7.70 8.69
C SER A 32 -4.51 8.08 10.05
N VAL A 33 -5.54 8.94 10.07
CA VAL A 33 -6.16 9.42 11.31
C VAL A 33 -7.41 8.61 11.65
N THR A 34 -8.33 8.49 10.70
CA THR A 34 -9.62 7.82 10.89
C THR A 34 -9.54 6.30 10.75
N LEU A 35 -8.45 5.79 10.15
CA LEU A 35 -8.24 4.37 9.84
C LEU A 35 -9.27 3.77 8.87
N GLN A 36 -10.03 4.64 8.18
CA GLN A 36 -11.01 4.22 7.19
C GLN A 36 -10.37 3.99 5.83
N GLU A 37 -10.90 3.04 5.07
CA GLU A 37 -10.47 2.78 3.70
C GLU A 37 -10.83 3.99 2.82
N LYS A 38 -9.81 4.63 2.24
CA LYS A 38 -9.97 5.74 1.29
C LYS A 38 -10.09 5.24 -0.13
N ALA A 39 -9.29 4.24 -0.49
CA ALA A 39 -9.25 3.71 -1.83
C ALA A 39 -8.71 2.28 -1.85
N ARG A 40 -8.97 1.61 -2.97
CA ARG A 40 -8.47 0.28 -3.26
C ARG A 40 -7.96 0.20 -4.68
N ILE A 41 -6.72 -0.23 -4.83
CA ILE A 41 -6.07 -0.44 -6.13
C ILE A 41 -6.28 -1.91 -6.49
N THR A 42 -7.06 -2.14 -7.54
CA THR A 42 -7.43 -3.46 -8.05
C THR A 42 -7.13 -3.56 -9.55
N GLY A 43 -7.03 -4.79 -10.03
CA GLY A 43 -6.87 -5.10 -11.44
C GLY A 43 -6.19 -6.46 -11.64
N ASP A 44 -6.38 -7.06 -12.82
CA ASP A 44 -5.78 -8.36 -13.14
C ASP A 44 -4.25 -8.36 -13.11
N TRP A 45 -3.65 -7.18 -13.20
CA TRP A 45 -2.20 -6.95 -13.11
C TRP A 45 -1.69 -6.83 -11.66
N VAL A 46 -2.57 -6.64 -10.67
CA VAL A 46 -2.20 -6.53 -9.24
C VAL A 46 -2.06 -7.93 -8.65
N ARG A 47 -0.99 -8.62 -9.03
CA ARG A 47 -0.68 -9.99 -8.58
C ARG A 47 0.49 -9.96 -7.62
N THR A 48 0.35 -10.65 -6.49
CA THR A 48 1.42 -10.80 -5.47
C THR A 48 2.08 -9.46 -5.04
N PRO A 49 1.34 -8.39 -4.72
CA PRO A 49 1.93 -7.15 -4.23
C PRO A 49 2.58 -7.40 -2.86
N THR A 50 3.82 -6.95 -2.68
CA THR A 50 4.61 -7.13 -1.45
C THR A 50 5.07 -5.76 -0.95
N GLY A 51 6.32 -5.38 -1.22
CA GLY A 51 6.92 -4.10 -0.85
C GLY A 51 6.42 -2.95 -1.72
N LYS A 52 6.30 -1.78 -1.11
CA LYS A 52 5.92 -0.52 -1.76
C LYS A 52 6.82 0.56 -1.16
N PHE A 53 7.44 1.39 -1.97
CA PHE A 53 8.44 2.34 -1.51
C PHE A 53 8.04 3.73 -1.98
N ASN A 54 7.61 4.59 -1.06
CA ASN A 54 7.35 5.98 -1.39
C ASN A 54 8.69 6.65 -1.70
N VAL A 55 8.78 7.27 -2.88
CA VAL A 55 10.03 7.85 -3.39
C VAL A 55 10.65 8.85 -2.39
N TRP A 56 9.84 9.74 -1.80
CA TRP A 56 10.35 10.74 -0.87
C TRP A 56 10.80 10.10 0.45
N ASN A 57 9.97 9.23 1.01
CA ASN A 57 10.24 8.61 2.30
C ASN A 57 11.48 7.71 2.23
N THR A 58 11.58 6.88 1.20
CA THR A 58 12.75 6.01 0.98
C THR A 58 14.00 6.81 0.69
N ALA A 59 13.94 7.88 -0.11
CA ALA A 59 15.12 8.70 -0.41
C ALA A 59 15.66 9.49 0.79
N ASN A 60 14.86 9.68 1.83
CA ASN A 60 15.20 10.46 3.03
C ASN A 60 15.18 9.61 4.32
N ASP A 61 15.11 8.28 4.20
CA ASP A 61 15.02 7.34 5.33
C ASP A 61 13.94 7.71 6.37
N ILE A 62 12.75 8.06 5.90
CA ILE A 62 11.57 8.37 6.73
C ILE A 62 10.70 7.11 6.84
N TYR A 63 10.43 6.64 8.07
CA TYR A 63 9.68 5.41 8.37
C TYR A 63 8.80 5.53 9.61
#